data_AF-A0A183BS44-F1
#
_entry.id   AF-A0A183BS44-F1
#
_cell.length_a   1.000
_cell.length_b   1.000
_cell.length_c   1.000
_cell.angle_alpha   90.00
_cell.angle_beta   90.00
_cell.angle_gamma   90.00
#
_symmetry.space_group_name_H-M   'P 1'
#
loop_
_entity.id
_entity.type
_entity.pdbx_description
1 polymer ?
#
loop_
_entity_poly.entity_id
_entity_poly.type
_entity_poly.pdbx_seq_one_letter_code
_entity_poly.pdbx_strand_id
1 'polypeptide(L)'
;MRHRENAIKLEQEKETILDKINTIKASGAKLTKLFSQGERDGMMLNVERILARCNTVNVSIGTPRDQHQSRALEQVNKMIQSVLEHSSGNVIESKQKIFGFLNACHPDEVGNIDEKFQSAIIECTADDQKKIRRKLAQIVEQMNLLGREKSAKMKNNDGRS
;
A
#
# COMPACT_ATOMS: atom_id res chain seq x y z
N MET A 1 21.16 -6.55 9.89
CA MET A 1 20.08 -5.71 9.29
C MET A 1 20.56 -4.74 8.22
N ARG A 2 21.73 -4.09 8.36
CA ARG A 2 22.28 -3.11 7.39
C ARG A 2 22.19 -3.50 5.90
N HIS A 3 22.50 -4.74 5.53
CA HIS A 3 22.43 -5.17 4.12
C HIS A 3 20.99 -5.28 3.59
N ARG A 4 20.04 -5.70 4.43
CA ARG A 4 18.61 -5.76 4.08
C ARG A 4 18.06 -4.35 3.91
N GLU A 5 18.38 -3.43 4.82
CA GLU A 5 17.99 -2.02 4.70
C GLU A 5 18.56 -1.35 3.45
N ASN A 6 19.84 -1.60 3.14
CA ASN A 6 20.46 -1.08 1.92
C ASN A 6 19.78 -1.62 0.66
N ALA A 7 19.46 -2.91 0.63
CA ALA A 7 18.78 -3.48 -0.52
C ALA A 7 17.30 -3.04 -0.62
N ILE A 8 16.61 -2.72 0.50
CA ILE A 8 15.28 -2.07 0.49
C ILE A 8 15.39 -0.67 -0.13
N LYS A 9 16.39 0.12 0.26
CA LYS A 9 16.62 1.46 -0.30
C LYS A 9 16.89 1.40 -1.80
N LEU A 10 17.72 0.45 -2.24
CA LEU A 10 18.01 0.25 -3.67
C LEU A 10 16.77 -0.16 -4.47
N GLU A 11 15.91 -1.02 -3.91
CA GLU A 11 14.63 -1.41 -4.51
C GLU A 11 13.70 -0.19 -4.66
N GLN A 12 13.57 0.63 -3.62
CA GLN A 12 12.76 1.87 -3.63
C GLN A 12 13.29 2.95 -4.57
N GLU A 13 14.61 3.14 -4.62
CA GLU A 13 15.25 4.08 -5.54
C GLU A 13 15.02 3.67 -7.00
N LYS A 14 15.12 2.37 -7.30
CA LYS A 14 14.80 1.83 -8.63
C LYS A 14 13.34 2.09 -9.00
N GLU A 15 12.39 1.79 -8.11
CA GLU A 15 10.97 2.04 -8.33
C GLU A 15 10.69 3.52 -8.59
N THR A 16 11.27 4.41 -7.77
CA THR A 16 11.17 5.86 -7.95
C THR A 16 11.70 6.34 -9.31
N ILE A 17 12.81 5.76 -9.79
CA ILE A 17 13.37 6.10 -11.11
C ILE A 17 12.43 5.63 -12.23
N LEU A 18 11.86 4.43 -12.11
CA LEU A 18 10.91 3.88 -13.09
C LEU A 18 9.64 4.74 -13.18
N ASP A 19 9.09 5.18 -12.05
CA ASP A 19 7.93 6.08 -12.02
C ASP A 19 8.21 7.42 -12.70
N LYS A 20 9.38 8.01 -12.45
CA LYS A 20 9.81 9.25 -13.12
C LYS A 20 9.96 9.05 -14.62
N ILE A 21 10.56 7.94 -15.06
CA ILE A 21 10.66 7.57 -16.48
C ILE A 21 9.28 7.44 -17.11
N ASN A 22 8.35 6.73 -16.46
CA ASN A 22 6.99 6.55 -16.96
C ASN A 22 6.24 7.88 -17.05
N THR A 23 6.45 8.78 -16.08
CA THR A 23 5.89 10.13 -16.09
C THR A 23 6.41 10.95 -17.28
N ILE A 24 7.72 10.86 -17.58
CA ILE A 24 8.33 11.54 -18.74
C ILE A 24 7.76 10.99 -20.04
N LYS A 25 7.65 9.67 -20.17
CA LYS A 25 7.05 9.00 -21.35
C LYS A 25 5.60 9.43 -21.56
N ALA A 26 4.79 9.44 -20.49
CA ALA A 26 3.40 9.87 -20.53
C ALA A 26 3.24 11.37 -20.86
N SER A 27 4.25 12.20 -20.54
CA SER A 27 4.26 13.63 -20.84
C SER A 27 4.56 13.97 -22.30
N GLY A 28 4.73 12.97 -23.19
CA GLY A 28 5.11 13.16 -24.60
C GLY A 28 4.26 14.19 -25.37
N ALA A 29 2.94 14.24 -25.13
CA ALA A 29 2.07 15.23 -25.75
C ALA A 29 2.35 16.68 -25.28
N LYS A 30 2.75 16.86 -24.02
CA LYS A 30 3.08 18.16 -23.41
C LYS A 30 4.47 18.63 -23.85
N LEU A 31 5.41 17.70 -23.99
CA LEU A 31 6.77 17.93 -24.47
C LEU A 31 6.80 18.37 -25.95
N THR A 32 5.85 17.88 -26.74
CA THR A 32 5.66 18.27 -28.15
C THR A 32 5.43 19.77 -28.36
N LYS A 33 4.91 20.49 -27.36
CA LYS A 33 4.68 21.93 -27.43
C LYS A 33 5.87 22.77 -26.95
N LEU A 34 6.84 22.15 -26.26
CA LEU A 34 7.92 22.84 -25.55
C LEU A 34 9.30 22.59 -26.16
N PHE A 35 9.47 21.48 -26.87
CA PHE A 35 10.77 21.03 -27.38
C PHE A 35 10.69 20.69 -28.87
N SER A 36 11.78 20.90 -29.58
CA SER A 36 11.94 20.49 -30.98
C SER A 36 11.95 18.96 -31.11
N GLN A 37 11.80 18.46 -32.34
CA GLN A 37 11.87 17.01 -32.61
C GLN A 37 13.21 16.41 -32.15
N GLY A 38 14.34 17.06 -32.48
CA GLY A 38 15.67 16.56 -32.11
C GLY A 38 15.90 16.51 -30.60
N GLU A 39 15.42 17.50 -29.85
CA GLU A 39 15.51 17.51 -28.38
C GLU A 39 14.65 16.40 -27.76
N ARG A 40 13.45 16.16 -28.32
CA ARG A 40 12.58 15.06 -27.89
C ARG A 40 13.21 13.71 -28.16
N ASP A 41 13.78 13.52 -29.34
CA ASP A 41 14.43 12.27 -29.72
C ASP A 41 15.66 11.99 -28.84
N GLY A 42 16.49 13.02 -28.60
CA GLY A 42 17.61 12.93 -27.67
C GLY A 42 17.18 12.59 -26.23
N MET A 43 16.09 13.20 -25.76
CA MET A 43 15.54 12.90 -24.44
C MET A 43 14.98 11.48 -24.35
N MET A 44 14.26 11.02 -25.39
CA MET A 44 13.71 9.66 -25.44
C MET A 44 14.81 8.59 -25.49
N LEU A 45 15.88 8.82 -26.24
CA LEU A 45 17.06 7.93 -26.25
C LEU A 45 17.70 7.83 -24.86
N ASN A 46 17.75 8.93 -24.11
CA ASN A 46 18.25 8.91 -22.73
C ASN A 46 17.29 8.15 -21.81
N VAL A 47 15.99 8.35 -21.95
CA VAL A 47 14.97 7.60 -21.20
C VAL A 47 15.09 6.09 -21.44
N GLU A 48 15.22 5.67 -22.70
CA GLU A 48 15.38 4.26 -23.06
C GLU A 48 16.67 3.67 -22.50
N ARG A 49 17.77 4.42 -22.57
CA ARG A 49 19.06 4.01 -22.00
C ARG A 49 18.99 3.82 -20.48
N ILE A 50 18.37 4.75 -19.76
CA ILE A 50 18.22 4.65 -18.30
C ILE A 50 17.32 3.47 -17.97
N LEU A 51 16.21 3.29 -18.69
CA LEU A 51 15.31 2.15 -18.51
C LEU A 51 16.03 0.82 -18.72
N ALA A 52 16.81 0.69 -19.79
CA ALA A 52 17.60 -0.51 -20.06
C ALA A 52 18.56 -0.80 -18.91
N ARG A 53 19.26 0.22 -18.39
CA ARG A 53 20.15 0.08 -17.23
C ARG A 53 19.40 -0.33 -15.97
N CYS A 54 18.26 0.28 -15.67
CA CYS A 54 17.43 -0.09 -14.53
C CYS A 54 16.95 -1.55 -14.59
N ASN A 55 16.79 -2.10 -15.81
CA ASN A 55 16.39 -3.49 -16.02
C ASN A 55 17.53 -4.50 -15.93
N THR A 56 18.79 -4.08 -16.02
CA THR A 56 19.95 -5.00 -15.93
C THR A 56 20.18 -5.56 -14.51
N VAL A 57 19.64 -4.91 -13.49
CA VAL A 57 19.80 -5.34 -12.08
C VAL A 57 18.42 -5.41 -11.43
N ASN A 58 18.07 -6.59 -10.93
CA ASN A 58 16.87 -6.79 -10.13
C ASN A 58 17.25 -7.08 -8.68
N VAL A 59 16.89 -6.17 -7.77
CA VAL A 59 17.03 -6.35 -6.33
C VAL A 59 15.61 -6.51 -5.79
N SER A 60 15.29 -7.71 -5.30
CA SER A 60 14.01 -7.99 -4.66
C SER A 60 14.25 -8.58 -3.28
N ILE A 61 13.69 -7.98 -2.24
CA ILE A 61 13.75 -8.55 -0.89
C ILE A 61 12.44 -9.26 -0.59
N GLY A 62 12.46 -10.58 -0.79
CA GLY A 62 11.42 -11.46 -0.28
C GLY A 62 11.47 -11.56 1.24
N THR A 63 10.30 -11.67 1.86
CA THR A 63 10.21 -12.35 3.14
C THR A 63 10.32 -13.86 2.84
N PRO A 64 11.34 -14.59 3.30
CA PRO A 64 11.39 -16.04 3.13
C PRO A 64 10.19 -16.64 3.86
N ARG A 65 9.41 -17.44 3.14
CA ARG A 65 8.21 -18.09 3.68
C ARG A 65 8.24 -19.56 3.34
N ASP A 66 7.82 -20.39 4.28
CA ASP A 66 7.43 -21.75 3.97
C ASP A 66 5.99 -21.79 3.40
N GLN A 67 5.53 -22.99 3.05
CA GLN A 67 4.19 -23.18 2.50
C GLN A 67 3.09 -22.81 3.51
N HIS A 68 3.32 -23.02 4.80
CA HIS A 68 2.37 -22.74 5.86
C HIS A 68 2.21 -21.22 6.06
N GLN A 69 3.32 -20.51 6.21
CA GLN A 69 3.38 -19.05 6.34
C GLN A 69 2.77 -18.35 5.13
N SER A 70 2.96 -18.90 3.93
CA SER A 70 2.36 -18.37 2.70
C SER A 70 0.83 -18.49 2.70
N ARG A 71 0.29 -19.64 3.14
CA ARG A 71 -1.16 -19.87 3.28
C ARG A 71 -1.76 -18.99 4.37
N ALA A 72 -1.10 -18.87 5.52
CA ALA A 72 -1.51 -18.00 6.61
C ALA A 72 -1.61 -16.54 6.15
N LEU A 73 -0.59 -16.05 5.42
CA LEU A 73 -0.59 -14.70 4.84
C LEU A 73 -1.74 -14.50 3.83
N GLU A 74 -1.99 -15.49 2.98
CA GLU A 74 -3.10 -15.45 2.02
C GLU A 74 -4.45 -15.37 2.75
N GLN A 75 -4.63 -16.19 3.79
CA GLN A 75 -5.83 -16.21 4.63
C GLN A 75 -6.04 -14.86 5.32
N VAL A 76 -5.00 -14.28 5.93
CA VAL A 76 -5.08 -12.95 6.55
C VAL A 76 -5.47 -11.89 5.53
N ASN A 77 -4.86 -11.88 4.34
CA ASN A 77 -5.22 -10.92 3.30
C ASN A 77 -6.66 -11.08 2.83
N LYS A 78 -7.17 -12.32 2.69
CA LYS A 78 -8.57 -12.59 2.35
C LYS A 78 -9.53 -12.07 3.41
N MET A 79 -9.21 -12.21 4.70
CA MET A 79 -10.02 -11.65 5.79
C MET A 79 -10.11 -10.12 5.70
N ILE A 80 -8.99 -9.43 5.48
CA ILE A 80 -8.96 -7.98 5.32
C ILE A 80 -9.78 -7.55 4.10
N GLN A 81 -9.54 -8.22 2.96
CA GLN A 81 -10.22 -7.90 1.70
C GLN A 81 -11.73 -8.07 1.81
N SER A 82 -12.18 -9.15 2.44
CA SER A 82 -13.61 -9.39 2.69
C SER A 82 -14.25 -8.23 3.46
N VAL A 83 -13.61 -7.72 4.52
CA VAL A 83 -14.16 -6.57 5.26
C VAL A 83 -14.18 -5.30 4.41
N LEU A 84 -13.14 -5.05 3.61
CA LEU A 84 -13.09 -3.87 2.73
C LEU A 84 -14.17 -3.90 1.65
N GLU A 85 -14.46 -5.06 1.07
CA GLU A 85 -15.51 -5.22 0.05
C GLU A 85 -16.91 -4.93 0.61
N HIS A 86 -17.18 -5.38 1.84
CA HIS A 86 -18.47 -5.17 2.52
C HIS A 86 -18.61 -3.78 3.16
N SER A 87 -17.55 -2.97 3.14
CA SER A 87 -17.55 -1.62 3.77
C SER A 87 -18.49 -0.61 3.12
N SER A 88 -18.88 -0.84 1.87
CA SER A 88 -19.87 -0.02 1.15
C SER A 88 -21.27 -0.08 1.78
N GLY A 89 -21.64 -1.21 2.41
CA GLY A 89 -22.94 -1.42 3.05
C GLY A 89 -22.99 -0.94 4.50
N ASN A 90 -21.91 -1.12 5.28
CA ASN A 90 -21.84 -0.72 6.69
C ASN A 90 -20.42 -0.31 7.11
N VAL A 91 -20.13 0.99 7.01
CA VAL A 91 -18.81 1.56 7.35
C VAL A 91 -18.48 1.41 8.83
N ILE A 92 -19.47 1.48 9.73
CA ILE A 92 -19.25 1.43 11.18
C ILE A 92 -18.81 0.02 11.60
N GLU A 93 -19.53 -0.99 11.14
CA GLU A 93 -19.21 -2.40 11.42
C GLU A 93 -17.87 -2.81 10.81
N SER A 94 -17.62 -2.40 9.56
CA SER A 94 -16.34 -2.67 8.90
C SER A 94 -15.17 -2.03 9.64
N LYS A 95 -15.36 -0.79 10.12
CA LYS A 95 -14.38 -0.10 10.95
C LYS A 95 -14.13 -0.86 12.26
N GLN A 96 -15.17 -1.26 12.98
CA GLN A 96 -15.02 -2.04 14.22
C GLN A 96 -14.27 -3.35 13.97
N LYS A 97 -14.52 -4.02 12.85
CA LYS A 97 -13.84 -5.28 12.49
C LYS A 97 -12.37 -5.08 12.14
N ILE A 98 -12.04 -4.02 11.38
CA ILE A 98 -10.64 -3.66 11.12
C ILE A 98 -9.91 -3.25 12.41
N PHE A 99 -10.59 -2.57 13.36
CA PHE A 99 -10.02 -2.33 14.69
C PHE A 99 -9.76 -3.63 15.44
N GLY A 100 -10.67 -4.60 15.38
CA GLY A 100 -10.46 -5.93 15.96
C GLY A 100 -9.25 -6.66 15.36
N PHE A 101 -9.02 -6.55 14.05
CA PHE A 101 -7.82 -7.08 13.39
C PHE A 101 -6.54 -6.35 13.83
N LEU A 102 -6.61 -5.02 14.00
CA LEU A 102 -5.48 -4.22 14.45
C LEU A 102 -5.07 -4.59 15.87
N ASN A 103 -6.05 -4.77 16.75
CA ASN A 103 -5.83 -5.23 18.13
C ASN A 103 -5.27 -6.66 18.16
N ALA A 104 -5.75 -7.55 17.29
CA ALA A 104 -5.23 -8.92 17.15
C ALA A 104 -3.74 -8.98 16.73
N CYS A 105 -3.18 -7.89 16.23
CA CYS A 105 -1.74 -7.78 15.96
C CYS A 105 -0.91 -7.48 17.22
N HIS A 106 -1.55 -7.30 18.37
CA HIS A 106 -0.93 -6.99 19.66
C HIS A 106 -1.42 -7.95 20.76
N PRO A 107 -0.51 -8.67 21.44
CA PRO A 107 -0.90 -9.59 22.51
C PRO A 107 -1.42 -8.89 23.78
N ASP A 108 -1.08 -7.61 23.98
CA ASP A 108 -1.36 -6.86 25.22
C ASP A 108 -2.57 -5.90 25.11
N GLU A 109 -3.27 -5.87 23.97
CA GLU A 109 -4.43 -4.99 23.81
C GLU A 109 -5.63 -5.51 24.58
N VAL A 110 -6.36 -4.59 25.21
CA VAL A 110 -7.59 -4.91 25.95
C VAL A 110 -8.78 -4.34 25.17
N GLY A 111 -9.63 -5.21 24.63
CA GLY A 111 -10.79 -4.78 23.85
C GLY A 111 -11.33 -5.84 22.91
N ASN A 112 -12.03 -5.41 21.85
CA ASN A 112 -12.49 -6.28 20.79
C ASN A 112 -11.27 -6.80 20.00
N ILE A 113 -10.98 -8.09 20.10
CA ILE A 113 -9.92 -8.80 19.39
C ILE A 113 -10.60 -9.88 18.54
N ASP A 114 -10.25 -9.93 17.25
CA ASP A 114 -10.70 -11.03 16.40
C ASP A 114 -9.75 -12.23 16.56
N GLU A 115 -10.15 -13.20 17.38
CA GLU A 115 -9.34 -14.38 17.71
C GLU A 115 -8.99 -15.22 16.45
N LYS A 116 -9.89 -15.26 15.47
CA LYS A 116 -9.67 -15.99 14.22
C LYS A 116 -8.58 -15.31 13.38
N PHE A 117 -8.59 -13.99 13.33
CA PHE A 117 -7.52 -13.21 12.72
C PHE A 117 -6.21 -13.37 13.51
N GLN A 118 -6.28 -13.36 14.85
CA GLN A 118 -5.14 -13.51 15.73
C GLN A 118 -4.40 -14.85 15.51
N SER A 119 -5.14 -15.95 15.41
CA SER A 119 -4.54 -17.26 15.11
C SER A 119 -3.82 -17.24 13.76
N ALA A 120 -4.46 -16.70 12.72
CA ALA A 120 -3.88 -16.67 11.37
C ALA A 120 -2.66 -15.72 11.26
N ILE A 121 -2.64 -14.60 11.99
CA ILE A 121 -1.53 -13.64 11.94
C ILE A 121 -0.30 -14.14 12.70
N ILE A 122 -0.48 -14.89 13.79
CA ILE A 122 0.63 -15.49 14.55
C ILE A 122 1.39 -16.53 13.70
N GLU A 123 0.68 -17.22 12.82
CA GLU A 123 1.26 -18.18 11.86
C GLU A 123 2.04 -17.51 10.71
N CYS A 124 1.90 -16.19 10.54
CA CYS A 124 2.67 -15.41 9.58
C CYS A 124 4.08 -15.10 10.12
N THR A 125 4.99 -14.73 9.23
CA THR A 125 6.33 -14.26 9.64
C THR A 125 6.25 -12.94 10.41
N ALA A 126 7.21 -12.68 11.30
CA ALA A 126 7.27 -11.42 12.05
C ALA A 126 7.33 -10.17 11.14
N ASP A 127 7.93 -10.27 9.96
CA ASP A 127 7.94 -9.20 8.97
C ASP A 127 6.55 -8.96 8.37
N ASP A 128 5.79 -10.03 8.10
CA ASP A 128 4.43 -9.93 7.59
C ASP A 128 3.48 -9.37 8.66
N GLN A 129 3.60 -9.81 9.91
CA GLN A 129 2.86 -9.25 11.05
C GLN A 129 3.05 -7.73 11.14
N LYS A 130 4.30 -7.25 11.05
CA LYS A 130 4.61 -5.80 11.04
C LYS A 130 4.00 -5.07 9.84
N LYS A 131 4.07 -5.67 8.64
CA LYS A 131 3.50 -5.08 7.41
C LYS A 131 1.97 -4.99 7.50
N ILE A 132 1.32 -6.05 7.95
CA ILE A 132 -0.14 -6.12 8.10
C ILE A 132 -0.62 -5.13 9.15
N ARG A 133 0.04 -5.03 10.29
CA ARG A 133 -0.25 -4.01 11.31
C ARG A 133 -0.21 -2.59 10.73
N ARG A 134 0.86 -2.25 10.00
CA ARG A 134 0.98 -0.93 9.35
C ARG A 134 -0.17 -0.69 8.35
N LYS A 135 -0.49 -1.69 7.54
CA LYS A 135 -1.61 -1.64 6.58
C LYS A 135 -2.95 -1.41 7.28
N LEU A 136 -3.24 -2.13 8.36
CA LEU A 136 -4.46 -1.97 9.15
C LEU A 136 -4.56 -0.57 9.77
N ALA A 137 -3.47 -0.05 10.34
CA ALA A 137 -3.43 1.32 10.87
C ALA A 137 -3.75 2.37 9.80
N GLN A 138 -3.19 2.22 8.59
CA GLN A 138 -3.49 3.11 7.46
C GLN A 138 -4.96 3.02 7.02
N ILE A 139 -5.53 1.81 6.97
CA ILE A 139 -6.95 1.62 6.64
C ILE A 139 -7.84 2.31 7.68
N VAL A 140 -7.55 2.16 8.97
CA VAL A 140 -8.29 2.84 10.05
C VAL A 140 -8.24 4.35 9.89
N GLU A 141 -7.06 4.91 9.62
CA GLU A 141 -6.89 6.34 9.38
C GLU A 141 -7.71 6.82 8.18
N GLN A 142 -7.67 6.10 7.06
CA GLN A 142 -8.49 6.42 5.88
C GLN A 142 -9.99 6.37 6.18
N MET A 143 -10.47 5.35 6.91
CA MET A 143 -11.87 5.25 7.32
C MET A 143 -12.27 6.40 8.26
N ASN A 144 -11.37 6.87 9.13
CA ASN A 144 -11.61 8.03 9.99
C ASN A 144 -11.74 9.33 9.20
N LEU A 145 -10.89 9.55 8.20
CA LEU A 145 -10.94 10.72 7.32
C LEU A 145 -12.27 10.76 6.54
N LEU A 146 -12.65 9.64 5.92
CA LEU A 146 -13.92 9.52 5.18
C LEU A 146 -15.14 9.75 6.09
N GLY A 147 -15.08 9.27 7.34
CA GLY A 147 -16.12 9.54 8.34
C GLY A 147 -16.27 11.03 8.66
N ARG A 148 -15.15 11.75 8.82
CA ARG A 148 -15.16 13.20 9.11
C ARG A 148 -15.70 14.03 7.94
N GLU A 149 -15.36 13.67 6.70
CA GLU A 149 -15.86 14.35 5.51
C GLU A 149 -17.37 14.21 5.33
N LYS A 150 -17.93 13.03 5.62
CA LYS A 150 -19.39 12.80 5.60
C LYS A 150 -20.10 13.64 6.67
N SER A 151 -19.55 13.70 7.89
CA SER A 151 -20.11 14.54 8.97
C SER A 151 -20.01 16.05 8.68
N ALA A 152 -18.96 16.50 7.99
CA ALA A 152 -18.81 17.91 7.61
C ALA A 152 -19.79 18.32 6.50
N LYS A 153 -20.05 17.45 5.51
CA LYS A 153 -21.05 17.71 4.46
C LYS A 153 -22.48 17.75 5.00
N MET A 154 -22.81 16.93 6.01
CA MET A 154 -24.14 16.95 6.63
C MET A 154 -24.42 18.29 7.36
N LYS A 155 -23.43 18.81 8.09
CA LYS A 155 -23.56 20.08 8.83
C LYS A 155 -23.71 21.32 7.94
N ASN A 156 -23.19 21.28 6.71
CA ASN A 156 -23.33 22.38 5.75
C ASN A 156 -24.68 22.41 5.03
N ASN A 157 -25.50 21.34 5.14
CA ASN A 157 -26.80 21.27 4.48
C ASN A 157 -27.96 21.71 5.39
N ASP A 158 -27.78 21.70 6.72
CA ASP A 158 -28.76 22.21 7.70
C ASP A 158 -28.70 23.74 7.92
N GLY A 159 -27.77 24.43 7.24
CA GLY A 159 -27.58 25.89 7.35
C GLY A 159 -28.21 26.73 6.22
N ARG A 160 -29.00 26.11 5.33
CA ARG A 160 -29.78 26.80 4.29
C ARG A 160 -31.23 26.35 4.38
N SER A 161 -31.97 26.97 5.29
CA SER A 161 -33.44 27.06 5.25
C SER A 161 -33.83 28.46 5.69
#